data_AF-A0A0P7YRR0-F1
#
_entry.id   AF-A0A0P7YRR0-F1
#
_cell.length_a   1.000
_cell.length_b   1.000
_cell.length_c   1.000
_cell.angle_alpha   90.00
_cell.angle_beta   90.00
_cell.angle_gamma   90.00
#
_symmetry.space_group_name_H-M   'P 1'
#
loop_
_entity.id
_entity.type
_entity.pdbx_description
1 polymer ?
#
loop_
_entity_poly.entity_id
_entity_poly.type
_entity_poly.pdbx_seq_one_letter_code
_entity_poly.pdbx_strand_id
1 'polypeptide(L)'
;ESVDLIVQVKRLRDGSRRTTNITEVIGMEGDVIVTQELFKFEYLDESEDGKILGEFRSSGLRPYTLEKARQFGFDQAYLEACL
;
A
#
# COMPACT_ATOMS: atom_id res chain seq x y z
N GLU A 1 -8.87 -7.88 -18.40
CA GLU A 1 -8.58 -7.01 -17.24
C GLU A 1 -7.33 -7.54 -16.56
N SER A 2 -6.48 -6.66 -16.02
CA SER A 2 -5.22 -7.00 -15.32
C SER A 2 -5.31 -6.62 -13.85
N VAL A 3 -4.42 -7.16 -13.01
CA VAL A 3 -4.27 -6.72 -11.62
C VAL A 3 -3.29 -5.55 -11.58
N ASP A 4 -3.68 -4.44 -10.96
CA ASP A 4 -2.83 -3.24 -10.81
C ASP A 4 -2.30 -3.07 -9.39
N LEU A 5 -3.15 -3.33 -8.40
CA LEU A 5 -2.85 -3.18 -6.99
C LEU A 5 -3.25 -4.43 -6.21
N ILE A 6 -2.42 -4.79 -5.25
CA ILE A 6 -2.64 -5.83 -4.26
C ILE A 6 -2.71 -5.14 -2.90
N VAL A 7 -3.86 -5.24 -2.24
CA VAL A 7 -4.09 -4.66 -0.91
C VAL A 7 -4.16 -5.79 0.11
N GLN A 8 -3.12 -5.93 0.93
CA GLN A 8 -3.09 -6.97 1.94
C GLN A 8 -3.77 -6.49 3.21
N VAL A 9 -4.74 -7.26 3.70
CA VAL A 9 -5.46 -6.99 4.95
C VAL A 9 -5.18 -8.12 5.94
N LYS A 10 -4.90 -7.78 7.20
CA LYS A 10 -4.73 -8.74 8.29
C LYS A 10 -5.66 -8.42 9.45
N ARG A 11 -6.07 -9.46 10.18
CA ARG A 11 -6.63 -9.31 11.51
C ARG A 11 -5.48 -9.22 12.51
N LEU A 12 -5.38 -8.12 13.22
CA LEU A 12 -4.35 -7.88 14.22
C LEU A 12 -4.74 -8.50 15.57
N ARG A 13 -3.78 -8.58 16.50
CA ARG A 13 -3.99 -9.19 17.82
C ARG A 13 -4.98 -8.45 18.70
N ASP A 14 -5.16 -7.14 18.47
CA ASP A 14 -6.20 -6.33 19.11
C ASP A 14 -7.62 -6.59 18.53
N GLY A 15 -7.72 -7.53 17.58
CA GLY A 15 -8.96 -7.92 16.92
C GLY A 15 -9.35 -7.05 15.73
N SER A 16 -8.67 -5.91 15.51
CA SER A 16 -8.93 -5.01 14.40
C SER A 16 -8.54 -5.63 13.04
N ARG A 17 -9.19 -5.19 11.96
CA ARG A 17 -8.76 -5.49 10.58
C ARG A 17 -8.05 -4.27 10.03
N ARG A 18 -6.85 -4.46 9.50
CA ARG A 18 -6.03 -3.36 8.99
C ARG A 18 -5.35 -3.75 7.69
N THR A 19 -5.31 -2.82 6.74
CA THR A 19 -4.44 -2.91 5.57
C THR A 19 -2.99 -2.86 6.05
N THR A 20 -2.19 -3.87 5.71
CA THR A 20 -0.79 -3.94 6.15
C THR A 20 0.18 -3.57 5.06
N ASN A 21 -0.16 -3.85 3.80
CA ASN A 21 0.72 -3.61 2.66
C ASN A 21 -0.15 -3.20 1.46
N ILE A 22 0.32 -2.22 0.70
CA ILE A 22 -0.22 -1.86 -0.60
C ILE A 22 0.92 -2.03 -1.58
N THR A 23 0.73 -2.91 -2.55
CA THR A 23 1.74 -3.31 -3.52
C THR A 23 1.15 -3.12 -4.91
N GLU A 24 1.90 -2.51 -5.83
CA GLU A 24 1.51 -2.46 -7.24
C GLU A 24 2.16 -3.57 -8.05
N VAL A 25 1.43 -4.06 -9.04
CA VAL A 25 1.96 -4.96 -10.07
C VAL A 25 2.52 -4.09 -11.18
N ILE A 26 3.83 -4.15 -11.39
CA ILE A 26 4.49 -3.29 -12.39
C ILE A 26 4.55 -3.98 -13.77
N GLY A 27 4.42 -5.31 -13.81
CA GLY A 27 4.41 -6.08 -15.05
C GLY A 27 4.80 -7.53 -14.85
N MET A 28 5.35 -8.12 -15.91
CA MET A 28 5.85 -9.49 -15.91
C MET A 28 7.26 -9.54 -16.52
N GLU A 29 8.13 -10.36 -15.94
CA GLU A 29 9.40 -10.78 -16.52
C GLU A 29 9.29 -12.26 -16.87
N GLY A 30 9.01 -12.56 -18.15
CA GLY A 30 8.60 -13.90 -18.55
C GLY A 30 7.30 -14.31 -17.85
N ASP A 31 7.34 -15.39 -17.09
CA ASP A 31 6.20 -15.91 -16.30
C ASP A 31 6.17 -15.37 -14.85
N VAL A 32 7.13 -14.52 -14.48
CA VAL A 32 7.25 -13.98 -13.12
C VAL A 32 6.55 -12.64 -13.03
N ILE A 33 5.62 -12.49 -12.09
CA ILE A 33 4.99 -11.21 -11.77
C ILE A 33 5.99 -10.34 -11.01
N VAL A 34 6.21 -9.12 -11.50
CA VAL A 34 7.07 -8.14 -10.82
C VAL A 34 6.19 -7.14 -10.08
N THR A 35 6.56 -6.85 -8.83
CA THR A 35 5.77 -6.01 -7.94
C THR A 35 6.63 -4.98 -7.22
N GLN A 36 6.02 -3.87 -6.82
CA GLN A 36 6.64 -2.82 -6.02
C GLN A 36 5.75 -2.51 -4.81
N GLU A 37 6.30 -2.55 -3.59
CA GLU A 37 5.57 -2.10 -2.40
C GLU A 37 5.52 -0.57 -2.37
N LEU A 38 4.33 -0.01 -2.18
CA LEU A 38 4.10 1.44 -2.09
C LEU A 38 3.93 1.88 -0.65
N PHE A 39 3.17 1.11 0.13
CA PHE A 39 2.90 1.44 1.52
C PHE A 39 2.98 0.21 2.40
N LYS A 40 3.49 0.41 3.62
CA LYS A 40 3.52 -0.58 4.67
C LYS A 40 3.01 0.04 5.97
N PHE A 41 2.13 -0.67 6.65
CA PHE A 41 1.73 -0.32 8.00
C PHE A 41 2.83 -0.72 8.99
N GLU A 42 3.33 0.24 9.75
CA GLU A 42 4.29 0.03 10.83
C GLU A 42 3.60 0.13 12.18
N TYR A 43 3.80 -0.91 13.00
CA TYR A 43 3.44 -0.86 14.41
C TYR A 43 4.33 0.15 15.12
N LEU A 44 3.72 1.08 15.85
CA LEU A 44 4.44 2.04 16.67
C LEU A 44 4.29 1.71 18.14
N ASP A 45 3.05 1.47 18.60
CA ASP A 45 2.77 1.24 20.00
C ASP A 45 1.41 0.55 20.23
N GLU A 46 1.07 0.33 21.49
CA GLU A 46 -0.22 -0.15 21.95
C GLU A 46 -0.80 0.80 23.00
N SER A 47 -2.07 1.16 22.86
CA SER A 47 -2.75 1.96 23.88
C SER A 47 -3.04 1.15 25.15
N GLU A 48 -3.41 1.82 26.24
CA GLU A 48 -3.73 1.17 27.52
C GLU A 48 -4.86 0.13 27.42
N ASP A 49 -5.79 0.30 26.47
CA ASP A 49 -6.89 -0.63 26.18
C ASP A 49 -6.51 -1.73 25.17
N GLY A 50 -5.23 -1.84 24.80
CA GLY A 50 -4.70 -2.90 23.96
C GLY A 50 -4.87 -2.70 22.45
N LYS A 51 -5.17 -1.48 21.99
CA LYS A 51 -5.31 -1.19 20.56
C LYS A 51 -3.96 -0.90 19.93
N ILE A 52 -3.76 -1.44 18.73
CA ILE A 52 -2.54 -1.22 17.96
C ILE A 52 -2.55 0.18 17.34
N LEU A 53 -1.57 0.97 17.76
CA LEU A 53 -1.21 2.26 17.19
C LEU A 53 -0.09 2.06 16.17
N GLY A 54 -0.22 2.76 15.05
CA GLY A 54 0.79 2.73 14.01
C GLY A 54 0.41 3.61 12.85
N GLU A 55 1.25 3.62 11.84
CA GLU A 55 1.12 4.52 10.70
C GLU A 55 1.51 3.81 9.40
N PHE A 56 1.09 4.38 8.28
CA PHE A 56 1.59 3.94 6.98
C PHE A 56 2.89 4.66 6.67
N ARG A 57 3.93 3.89 6.35
CA ARG A 57 5.15 4.38 5.72
C ARG A 57 5.05 4.17 4.22
N SER A 58 5.35 5.23 3.47
CA SER A 58 5.63 5.11 2.05
C SER A 58 6.99 4.47 1.82
N SER A 59 7.14 3.74 0.71
CA SER A 59 8.43 3.27 0.21
C SER A 59 9.25 4.38 -0.47
N GLY A 60 8.68 5.57 -0.68
CA GLY A 60 9.36 6.70 -1.33
C GLY A 60 9.54 6.51 -2.84
N LEU A 61 8.78 5.59 -3.45
CA LEU A 61 8.88 5.23 -4.85
C LEU A 61 7.76 5.87 -5.66
N ARG A 62 8.10 6.39 -6.84
CA ARG A 62 7.09 6.85 -7.78
C ARG A 62 6.24 5.65 -8.26
N PRO A 63 4.90 5.70 -8.12
CA PRO A 63 4.06 4.58 -8.54
C PRO A 63 3.99 4.48 -10.07
N TYR A 64 4.08 3.26 -10.60
CA TYR A 64 3.87 2.97 -12.03
C TYR A 64 2.40 3.14 -12.44
N THR A 65 1.49 2.95 -11.48
CA THR A 65 0.04 3.13 -11.64
C THR A 65 -0.40 4.61 -11.68
N LEU A 66 0.53 5.57 -11.63
CA LEU A 66 0.23 7.00 -11.61
C LEU A 66 -0.58 7.49 -12.82
N GLU A 67 -0.28 7.00 -14.03
CA GLU A 67 -1.00 7.42 -15.23
C GLU A 67 -2.48 7.01 -15.17
N LYS A 68 -2.77 5.83 -14.60
CA LYS A 68 -4.14 5.40 -14.36
C LYS A 68 -4.82 6.31 -13.33
N ALA A 69 -4.15 6.66 -12.24
CA ALA A 69 -4.68 7.60 -11.26
C ALA A 69 -4.99 8.98 -11.87
N ARG A 70 -4.17 9.46 -12.82
CA ARG A 70 -4.42 10.71 -13.56
C ARG A 70 -5.74 10.71 -14.31
N GLN A 71 -6.12 9.58 -14.91
CA GLN A 71 -7.39 9.46 -15.65
C GLN A 71 -8.62 9.70 -14.75
N PHE A 72 -8.45 9.55 -13.43
CA PHE A 72 -9.46 9.82 -12.41
C PHE A 72 -9.20 11.13 -11.63
N GLY A 73 -8.18 11.91 -11.99
CA GLY A 73 -7.83 13.18 -11.34
C GLY A 73 -7.12 13.04 -10.00
N PHE A 74 -6.50 11.89 -9.71
CA PHE A 74 -5.83 11.60 -8.44
C PHE A 74 -4.30 11.54 -8.52
N ASP A 75 -3.70 11.89 -9.66
CA ASP A 75 -2.25 11.75 -9.84
C ASP A 75 -1.43 12.59 -8.84
N GLN A 76 -1.81 13.84 -8.60
CA GLN A 76 -1.08 14.69 -7.67
C GLN A 76 -1.13 14.15 -6.23
N ALA A 77 -2.32 13.88 -5.71
CA ALA A 77 -2.51 13.36 -4.34
C ALA A 77 -1.88 11.98 -4.16
N TYR A 78 -1.94 11.13 -5.18
CA TYR A 78 -1.32 9.80 -5.13
C TYR A 78 0.20 9.88 -5.14
N LEU A 79 0.78 10.73 -5.99
CA LEU A 79 2.22 10.96 -6.02
C LEU A 79 2.73 11.54 -4.69
N GLU A 80 2.01 12.51 -4.11
CA GLU A 80 2.35 13.10 -2.81
C GLU A 80 2.27 12.08 -1.66
N ALA A 81 1.30 11.16 -1.69
CA ALA A 81 1.25 10.11 -0.69
C ALA A 81 2.44 9.14 -0.79
N CYS A 82 2.93 8.89 -2.01
CA CYS A 82 4.02 7.95 -2.26
C CYS A 82 5.43 8.54 -2.05
N LEU A 83 5.61 9.85 -1.91
CA LEU A 83 6.93 10.50 -1.80
C LEU A 83 7.11 11.17 -0.43
#